data_AF-A0A087T5C6-F1
#
_entry.id   AF-A0A087T5C6-F1
#
_cell.length_a   1.000
_cell.length_b   1.000
_cell.length_c   1.000
_cell.angle_alpha   90.00
_cell.angle_beta   90.00
_cell.angle_gamma   90.00
#
_symmetry.space_group_name_H-M   'P 1'
#
loop_
_entity.id
_entity.type
_entity.pdbx_description
1 polymer ?
#
loop_
_entity_poly.entity_id
_entity_poly.type
_entity_poly.pdbx_seq_one_letter_code
_entity_poly.pdbx_strand_id
1 'polypeptide(L)'
;MNPGVQKTFARIMSMLVCWHPIIHEIEYYQCIAFPFIKVFHKSPVRCFEILVTLIGSWCQNWFLFCPFPPFNILCVIENIISYHDQKLMRHFMQLNISAEIYGWNLLQTSFSEVFNKRQWLKLWDNIFSNRIGFLMYCAAAFNIVMRDVLLRCKTLEQFKGCYRKHGISASILIQKAYDLQQSSPPEIDPEPVVGSFASIPKGAYPTFFQMSQMNIDLQTLTRKRIIDQEVHFMQQREDALEITHNYLKELQDLQLLRRKFLLDCIDWTDVDALEVLHKKLIKVQNLIQSNLTDQVAMLKGLIGENIFGDGKE
;
A
#
# COMPACT_ATOMS: atom_id res chain seq x y z
N MET A 1 13.54 -6.36 12.91
CA MET A 1 14.10 -4.99 12.75
C MET A 1 14.92 -4.67 14.00
N ASN A 2 16.01 -3.91 13.91
CA ASN A 2 16.85 -3.59 15.08
C ASN A 2 16.01 -2.79 16.12
N PRO A 3 15.99 -3.19 17.42
CA PRO A 3 15.17 -2.54 18.44
C PRO A 3 15.40 -1.02 18.57
N GLY A 4 16.65 -0.57 18.37
CA GLY A 4 16.98 0.86 18.40
C GLY A 4 16.36 1.64 17.25
N VAL A 5 16.22 1.03 16.07
CA VAL A 5 15.55 1.64 14.92
C VAL A 5 14.04 1.72 15.16
N GLN A 6 13.43 0.70 15.77
CA GLN A 6 11.99 0.69 16.08
C GLN A 6 11.63 1.81 17.07
N LYS A 7 12.40 1.93 18.16
CA LYS A 7 12.19 2.98 19.15
C LYS A 7 12.37 4.37 18.55
N THR A 8 13.39 4.55 17.71
CA THR A 8 13.63 5.83 17.04
C THR A 8 12.54 6.15 16.03
N PHE A 9 12.06 5.16 15.28
CA PHE A 9 10.97 5.33 14.33
C PHE A 9 9.72 5.88 15.02
N ALA A 10 9.25 5.23 16.10
CA ALA A 10 8.09 5.68 16.84
C ALA A 10 8.25 7.12 17.37
N ARG A 11 9.43 7.44 17.90
CA ARG A 11 9.75 8.80 18.38
C ARG A 11 9.72 9.83 17.26
N ILE A 12 10.34 9.55 16.12
CA ILE A 12 10.40 10.49 14.98
C ILE A 12 9.01 10.70 14.38
N MET A 13 8.22 9.64 14.22
CA MET A 13 6.84 9.75 13.74
C MET A 13 5.99 10.60 14.69
N SER A 14 6.13 10.40 16.01
CA SER A 14 5.44 11.24 17.00
C SER A 14 5.89 12.71 16.91
N MET A 15 7.19 12.98 16.78
CA MET A 15 7.70 14.34 16.59
C MET A 15 7.15 15.01 15.32
N LEU A 16 7.06 14.26 14.22
CA LEU A 16 6.53 14.76 12.94
C LEU A 16 5.04 15.07 13.03
N VAL A 17 4.25 14.21 13.68
CA VAL A 17 2.82 14.47 13.93
C VAL A 17 2.63 15.67 14.86
N CYS A 18 3.46 15.83 15.89
CA CYS A 18 3.44 17.02 16.75
C CYS A 18 3.82 18.30 16.00
N TRP A 19 4.75 18.20 15.04
CA TRP A 19 5.12 19.32 14.19
C TRP A 19 4.02 19.65 13.18
N HIS A 20 3.40 18.63 12.58
CA HIS A 20 2.25 18.83 11.70
C HIS A 20 1.23 17.67 11.75
N PRO A 21 -0.01 17.93 12.21
CA PRO A 21 -1.03 16.89 12.37
C PRO A 21 -1.39 16.14 11.08
N ILE A 22 -1.28 16.75 9.90
CA ILE A 22 -1.64 16.07 8.64
C ILE A 22 -0.82 14.80 8.39
N ILE A 23 0.38 14.71 8.96
CA ILE A 23 1.24 13.54 8.80
C ILE A 23 0.56 12.29 9.37
N HIS A 24 -0.33 12.45 10.36
CA HIS A 24 -1.14 11.36 10.88
C HIS A 24 -2.19 10.86 9.88
N GLU A 25 -2.67 11.72 8.99
CA GLU A 25 -3.66 11.39 7.96
C GLU A 25 -3.04 10.72 6.73
N ILE A 26 -1.71 10.70 6.62
CA ILE A 26 -1.00 10.27 5.42
C ILE A 26 -0.25 8.97 5.66
N GLU A 27 -0.83 7.87 5.19
CA GLU A 27 -0.32 6.51 5.43
C GLU A 27 1.06 6.26 4.83
N TYR A 28 1.28 6.74 3.59
CA TYR A 28 2.53 6.52 2.87
C TYR A 28 3.73 7.29 3.47
N TYR A 29 3.49 8.26 4.34
CA TYR A 29 4.58 9.08 4.87
C TYR A 29 5.56 8.28 5.74
N GLN A 30 5.05 7.24 6.43
CA GLN A 30 5.87 6.28 7.14
C GLN A 30 6.89 5.58 6.22
N CYS A 31 6.47 5.22 5.02
CA CYS A 31 7.31 4.58 4.00
C CYS A 31 8.38 5.54 3.45
N ILE A 32 8.04 6.83 3.28
CA ILE A 32 8.99 7.86 2.87
C ILE A 32 10.04 8.10 3.96
N ALA A 33 9.63 8.18 5.23
CA ALA A 33 10.52 8.52 6.35
C ALA A 33 11.44 7.36 6.76
N PHE A 34 10.97 6.12 6.64
CA PHE A 34 11.65 4.93 7.15
C PHE A 34 13.11 4.76 6.68
N PRO A 35 13.46 4.96 5.39
CA PRO A 35 14.84 4.83 4.91
C PRO A 35 15.80 5.82 5.58
N PHE A 36 15.36 7.07 5.78
CA PHE A 36 16.13 8.09 6.49
C PHE A 36 16.31 7.73 7.95
N ILE A 37 15.24 7.29 8.61
CA ILE A 37 15.29 6.83 10.01
C ILE A 37 16.28 5.67 10.14
N LYS A 38 16.25 4.71 9.21
CA LYS A 38 17.19 3.58 9.21
C LYS A 38 18.65 4.04 9.10
N VAL A 39 18.94 5.10 8.34
CA VAL A 39 20.29 5.67 8.21
C VAL A 39 20.68 6.50 9.44
N PHE A 40 19.79 7.35 9.93
CA PHE A 40 20.07 8.38 10.95
C PHE A 40 19.54 8.04 12.34
N HIS A 41 19.10 6.80 12.61
CA HIS A 41 18.50 6.39 13.90
C HIS A 41 19.37 6.68 15.12
N LYS A 42 20.69 6.79 14.97
CA LYS A 42 21.60 7.13 16.08
C LYS A 42 21.53 8.60 16.50
N SER A 43 20.95 9.47 15.67
CA SER A 43 20.82 10.90 15.94
C SER A 43 19.38 11.36 15.61
N PRO A 44 18.44 11.18 16.55
CA PRO A 44 17.02 11.48 16.30
C PRO A 44 16.75 12.94 15.89
N VAL A 45 17.42 13.90 16.51
CA VAL A 45 17.25 15.33 16.17
C VAL A 45 17.67 15.60 14.72
N ARG A 46 18.85 15.12 14.30
CA ARG A 46 19.32 15.26 12.92
C ARG A 46 18.39 14.54 11.94
N CYS A 47 17.91 13.35 12.29
CA CYS A 47 16.97 12.61 11.47
C CYS A 47 15.66 13.40 11.29
N PHE A 48 15.16 14.01 12.36
CA PHE A 48 13.96 14.84 12.32
C PHE A 48 14.16 16.07 11.42
N GLU A 49 15.27 16.80 11.58
CA GLU A 49 15.58 17.98 10.75
C GLU A 49 15.74 17.63 9.27
N ILE A 50 16.37 16.50 8.94
CA ILE A 50 16.45 16.00 7.56
C ILE A 50 15.05 15.75 7.00
N LEU A 51 14.16 15.11 7.76
CA LEU A 51 12.81 14.82 7.32
C LEU A 51 11.95 16.09 7.18
N VAL A 52 12.05 17.03 8.11
CA VAL A 52 11.37 18.34 8.00
C VAL A 52 11.85 19.09 6.76
N THR A 53 13.16 19.10 6.48
CA THR A 53 13.73 19.72 5.28
C THR A 53 13.25 19.00 4.01
N LEU A 54 13.22 17.67 4.03
CA LEU A 54 12.73 16.85 2.92
C LEU A 54 11.26 17.18 2.62
N ILE A 55 10.41 17.20 3.65
CA ILE A 55 8.99 17.53 3.52
C ILE A 55 8.82 18.94 2.97
N GLY A 56 9.49 19.92 3.59
CA GLY A 56 9.33 21.33 3.26
C GLY A 56 9.91 21.74 1.91
N SER A 57 10.77 20.91 1.29
CA SER A 57 11.39 21.20 0.00
C SER A 57 10.97 20.20 -1.09
N TRP A 58 11.32 18.91 -0.98
CA TRP A 58 11.04 17.93 -2.05
C TRP A 58 9.59 17.45 -2.06
N CYS A 59 8.92 17.47 -0.91
CA CYS A 59 7.50 17.08 -0.80
C CYS A 59 6.55 18.27 -0.66
N GLN A 60 7.03 19.50 -0.89
CA GLN A 60 6.29 20.74 -0.63
C GLN A 60 4.88 20.70 -1.24
N ASN A 61 4.80 20.32 -2.51
CA ASN A 61 3.56 20.24 -3.27
C ASN A 61 2.97 18.83 -3.39
N TRP A 62 3.40 17.88 -2.53
CA TRP A 62 2.87 16.51 -2.59
C TRP A 62 1.48 16.40 -1.95
N PHE A 63 1.15 17.33 -1.07
CA PHE A 63 -0.09 17.28 -0.29
C PHE A 63 -1.26 17.93 -1.03
N LEU A 64 -1.05 18.47 -2.24
CA LEU A 64 -2.06 19.13 -3.10
C LEU A 64 -3.29 18.28 -3.43
N PHE A 65 -3.23 16.97 -3.23
CA PHE A 65 -4.37 16.07 -3.45
C PHE A 65 -4.55 15.10 -2.28
N CYS A 66 -4.08 15.47 -1.08
CA CYS A 66 -4.19 14.63 0.12
C CYS A 66 -5.64 14.12 0.31
N PRO A 67 -5.85 12.82 0.57
CA PRO A 67 -4.84 11.81 0.93
C PRO A 67 -4.32 10.98 -0.25
N PHE A 68 -4.67 11.33 -1.49
CA PHE A 68 -4.22 10.63 -2.68
C PHE A 68 -2.73 10.91 -2.98
N PRO A 69 -2.07 10.07 -3.79
CA PRO A 69 -0.73 10.35 -4.30
C PRO A 69 -0.67 11.71 -5.00
N PRO A 70 0.52 12.35 -5.04
CA PRO A 70 0.67 13.71 -5.55
C PRO A 70 0.53 13.78 -7.07
N PHE A 71 -0.70 13.91 -7.56
CA PHE A 71 -1.03 13.84 -8.99
C PHE A 71 -0.20 14.82 -9.85
N ASN A 72 -0.04 16.06 -9.39
CA ASN A 72 0.81 17.07 -10.05
C ASN A 72 2.25 16.59 -10.26
N ILE A 73 2.82 15.88 -9.28
CA ILE A 73 4.19 15.36 -9.32
C ILE A 73 4.29 14.15 -10.26
N LEU A 74 3.26 13.30 -10.25
CA LEU A 74 3.19 12.13 -11.13
C LEU A 74 3.06 12.54 -12.60
N CYS A 75 2.28 13.58 -12.92
CA CYS A 75 2.18 14.13 -14.27
C CYS A 75 3.54 14.63 -14.79
N VAL A 76 4.36 15.24 -13.93
CA VAL A 76 5.70 15.70 -14.32
C VAL A 76 6.58 14.52 -14.73
N ILE A 77 6.57 13.43 -13.96
CA ILE A 77 7.31 12.20 -14.32
C ILE A 77 6.79 11.63 -15.65
N GLU A 78 5.47 11.58 -15.83
CA GLU A 78 4.83 11.11 -17.06
C GLU A 78 5.24 11.96 -18.28
N ASN A 79 5.29 13.28 -18.14
CA ASN A 79 5.73 14.19 -19.21
C ASN A 79 7.19 13.95 -19.61
N ILE A 80 8.09 13.76 -18.62
CA ILE A 80 9.50 13.46 -18.87
C ILE A 80 9.64 12.12 -19.62
N ILE A 81 8.96 11.07 -19.19
CA ILE A 81 9.02 9.76 -19.86
C ILE A 81 8.40 9.84 -21.26
N SER A 82 7.28 10.54 -21.42
CA SER A 82 6.60 10.72 -22.71
C SER A 82 7.50 11.39 -23.75
N TYR A 83 8.25 12.40 -23.34
CA TYR A 83 9.18 13.10 -24.21
C TYR A 83 10.39 12.22 -24.59
N HIS A 84 11.01 11.56 -23.61
CA HIS A 84 12.28 10.85 -23.79
C HIS A 84 12.16 9.39 -24.26
N ASP A 85 11.03 8.72 -24.03
CA ASP A 85 10.78 7.35 -24.50
C ASP A 85 9.29 7.12 -24.80
N GLN A 86 8.84 7.67 -25.94
CA GLN A 86 7.47 7.51 -26.42
C GLN A 86 7.03 6.04 -26.58
N LYS A 87 7.97 5.12 -26.88
CA LYS A 87 7.64 3.70 -27.03
C LYS A 87 7.26 3.10 -25.68
N LEU A 88 8.02 3.40 -24.63
CA LEU A 88 7.71 2.97 -23.28
C LEU A 88 6.38 3.56 -22.81
N MET A 89 6.15 4.86 -23.06
CA MET A 89 4.88 5.49 -22.68
C MET A 89 3.67 4.87 -23.38
N ARG A 90 3.74 4.64 -24.70
CA ARG A 90 2.66 3.96 -25.43
C ARG A 90 2.36 2.58 -24.85
N HIS A 91 3.39 1.85 -24.43
CA HIS A 91 3.22 0.54 -23.79
C HIS A 91 2.49 0.64 -22.45
N PHE A 92 2.83 1.62 -21.62
CA PHE A 92 2.09 1.90 -20.39
C PHE A 92 0.61 2.23 -20.67
N MET A 93 0.34 3.11 -21.64
CA MET A 93 -1.03 3.48 -22.02
C MET A 93 -1.83 2.29 -22.55
N GLN A 94 -1.25 1.47 -23.43
CA GLN A 94 -1.91 0.28 -23.99
C GLN A 94 -2.32 -0.74 -22.92
N LEU A 95 -1.55 -0.81 -21.83
CA LEU A 95 -1.80 -1.73 -20.72
C LEU A 95 -2.48 -1.03 -19.52
N ASN A 96 -2.94 0.22 -19.67
CA ASN A 96 -3.55 1.03 -18.61
C ASN A 96 -2.70 1.10 -17.33
N ILE A 97 -1.38 1.21 -17.47
CA ILE A 97 -0.46 1.35 -16.34
C ILE A 97 -0.36 2.82 -15.96
N SER A 98 -0.82 3.16 -14.76
CA SER A 98 -0.80 4.54 -14.26
C SER A 98 0.58 4.96 -13.72
N ALA A 99 0.80 6.27 -13.64
CA ALA A 99 1.98 6.87 -13.01
C ALA A 99 2.14 6.54 -11.52
N GLU A 100 1.08 6.07 -10.86
CA GLU A 100 1.20 5.52 -9.50
C GLU A 100 2.07 4.27 -9.48
N ILE A 101 1.97 3.42 -10.50
CA ILE A 101 2.74 2.18 -10.57
C ILE A 101 4.20 2.45 -10.86
N TYR A 102 4.50 3.29 -11.84
CA TYR A 102 5.86 3.47 -12.35
C TYR A 102 6.60 4.69 -11.74
N GLY A 103 5.87 5.65 -11.18
CA GLY A 103 6.41 6.83 -10.51
C GLY A 103 6.24 6.77 -9.00
N TRP A 104 4.99 6.64 -8.52
CA TRP A 104 4.70 6.73 -7.08
C TRP A 104 5.33 5.60 -6.27
N ASN A 105 5.35 4.36 -6.77
CA ASN A 105 6.04 3.24 -6.08
C ASN A 105 7.53 3.53 -5.79
N LEU A 106 8.19 4.30 -6.64
CA LEU A 106 9.56 4.74 -6.41
C LEU A 106 9.62 5.82 -5.33
N LEU A 107 8.78 6.85 -5.47
CA LEU A 107 8.77 8.02 -4.60
C LEU A 107 8.30 7.72 -3.17
N GLN A 108 7.21 6.94 -3.01
CA GLN A 108 6.60 6.63 -1.71
C GLN A 108 7.50 5.80 -0.80
N THR A 109 8.48 5.11 -1.39
CA THR A 109 9.50 4.35 -0.65
C THR A 109 10.85 5.05 -0.65
N SER A 110 10.94 6.27 -1.18
CA SER A 110 12.20 6.99 -1.38
C SER A 110 13.26 6.14 -2.09
N PHE A 111 12.87 5.30 -3.05
CA PHE A 111 13.70 4.31 -3.78
C PHE A 111 14.30 3.19 -2.91
N SER A 112 13.89 3.06 -1.65
CA SER A 112 14.49 2.09 -0.72
C SER A 112 14.09 0.63 -0.99
N GLU A 113 12.98 0.41 -1.69
CA GLU A 113 12.61 -0.94 -2.15
C GLU A 113 13.45 -1.40 -3.34
N VAL A 114 13.98 -0.45 -4.12
CA VAL A 114 14.72 -0.72 -5.36
C VAL A 114 16.21 -0.91 -5.09
N PHE A 115 16.79 -0.05 -4.24
CA PHE A 115 18.23 -0.02 -4.00
C PHE A 115 18.62 -0.57 -2.62
N ASN A 116 19.76 -1.25 -2.57
CA ASN A 116 20.41 -1.55 -1.30
C ASN A 116 20.95 -0.26 -0.64
N LYS A 117 21.32 -0.32 0.64
CA LYS A 117 21.77 0.84 1.42
C LYS A 117 22.86 1.67 0.72
N ARG A 118 23.89 1.02 0.13
CA ARG A 118 25.04 1.72 -0.46
C ARG A 118 24.62 2.50 -1.71
N GLN A 119 23.81 1.87 -2.56
CA GLN A 119 23.29 2.50 -3.77
C GLN A 119 22.27 3.59 -3.46
N TRP A 120 21.42 3.35 -2.46
CA TRP A 120 20.45 4.33 -1.97
C TRP A 120 21.13 5.60 -1.45
N LEU A 121 22.19 5.47 -0.64
CA LEU A 121 22.98 6.62 -0.16
C LEU A 121 23.57 7.40 -1.34
N LYS A 122 24.16 6.70 -2.33
CA LYS A 122 24.71 7.34 -3.52
C LYS A 122 23.66 8.14 -4.31
N LEU A 123 22.44 7.59 -4.44
CA LEU A 123 21.33 8.28 -5.09
C LEU A 123 20.93 9.55 -4.32
N TRP A 124 20.72 9.43 -3.01
CA TRP A 124 20.29 10.56 -2.19
C TRP A 124 21.36 11.64 -2.00
N ASP A 125 22.65 11.29 -2.00
CA ASP A 125 23.74 12.28 -2.05
C ASP A 125 23.64 13.16 -3.30
N ASN A 126 23.24 12.57 -4.45
CA ASN A 126 23.05 13.30 -5.70
C ASN A 126 21.75 14.11 -5.71
N ILE A 127 20.66 13.56 -5.15
CA ILE A 127 19.38 14.29 -5.03
C ILE A 127 19.52 15.53 -4.16
N PHE A 128 20.20 15.42 -3.01
CA PHE A 128 20.40 16.55 -2.10
C PHE A 128 21.42 17.58 -2.59
N SER A 129 22.32 17.19 -3.51
CA SER A 129 23.34 18.10 -4.06
C SER A 129 22.93 18.78 -5.36
N ASN A 130 21.68 18.63 -5.78
CA ASN A 130 21.16 19.14 -7.06
C ASN A 130 19.88 19.97 -6.82
N ARG A 131 19.31 20.54 -7.89
CA ARG A 131 18.01 21.23 -7.85
C ARG A 131 16.90 20.26 -7.40
N ILE A 132 15.83 20.77 -6.81
CA ILE A 132 14.81 19.92 -6.17
C ILE A 132 14.11 19.04 -7.22
N GLY A 133 13.89 19.59 -8.41
CA GLY A 133 13.31 18.86 -9.55
C GLY A 133 14.11 17.62 -9.98
N PHE A 134 15.39 17.49 -9.59
CA PHE A 134 16.23 16.32 -9.93
C PHE A 134 15.62 14.99 -9.47
N LEU A 135 14.86 14.98 -8.37
CA LEU A 135 14.16 13.79 -7.89
C LEU A 135 13.18 13.23 -8.95
N MET A 136 12.52 14.09 -9.73
CA MET A 136 11.60 13.68 -10.79
C MET A 136 12.33 13.04 -11.96
N TYR A 137 13.50 13.60 -12.32
CA TYR A 137 14.38 13.00 -13.31
C TYR A 137 14.91 11.63 -12.86
N CYS A 138 15.22 11.44 -11.58
CA CYS A 138 15.60 10.11 -11.06
C CYS A 138 14.48 9.08 -11.22
N ALA A 139 13.23 9.45 -10.95
CA ALA A 139 12.07 8.56 -11.11
C ALA A 139 11.84 8.21 -12.59
N ALA A 140 11.90 9.20 -13.49
CA ALA A 140 11.79 8.95 -14.93
C ALA A 140 12.98 8.11 -15.46
N ALA A 141 14.20 8.41 -15.01
CA ALA A 141 15.40 7.68 -15.40
C ALA A 141 15.34 6.20 -15.02
N PHE A 142 14.81 5.86 -13.84
CA PHE A 142 14.62 4.47 -13.45
C PHE A 142 13.83 3.68 -14.51
N ASN A 143 12.71 4.24 -14.95
CA ASN A 143 11.83 3.63 -15.95
C ASN A 143 12.52 3.46 -17.30
N ILE A 144 13.23 4.49 -17.76
CA ILE A 144 13.93 4.45 -19.05
C ILE A 144 15.12 3.48 -19.01
N VAL A 145 15.86 3.39 -17.90
CA VAL A 145 16.92 2.38 -17.73
C VAL A 145 16.35 0.96 -17.71
N MET A 146 15.16 0.77 -17.13
CA MET A 146 14.45 -0.52 -17.09
C MET A 146 13.65 -0.86 -18.35
N ARG A 147 13.71 -0.03 -19.40
CA ARG A 147 12.81 -0.13 -20.55
C ARG A 147 12.70 -1.53 -21.15
N ASP A 148 13.81 -2.25 -21.27
CA ASP A 148 13.79 -3.58 -21.89
C ASP A 148 13.02 -4.60 -21.06
N VAL A 149 13.08 -4.49 -19.73
CA VAL A 149 12.30 -5.32 -18.81
C VAL A 149 10.82 -4.92 -18.86
N LEU A 150 10.54 -3.62 -18.76
CA LEU A 150 9.19 -3.08 -18.70
C LEU A 150 8.39 -3.33 -19.99
N LEU A 151 9.02 -3.23 -21.16
CA LEU A 151 8.40 -3.53 -22.46
C LEU A 151 8.02 -5.01 -22.62
N ARG A 152 8.60 -5.92 -21.82
CA ARG A 152 8.22 -7.35 -21.81
C ARG A 152 7.07 -7.64 -20.86
N CYS A 153 6.79 -6.77 -19.90
CA CYS A 153 5.67 -6.91 -18.98
C CYS A 153 4.35 -6.77 -19.74
N LYS A 154 3.40 -7.66 -19.48
CA LYS A 154 2.05 -7.66 -20.08
C LYS A 154 0.93 -7.54 -19.06
N THR A 155 1.22 -7.73 -17.78
CA THR A 155 0.23 -7.66 -16.70
C THR A 155 0.65 -6.68 -15.62
N LEU A 156 -0.34 -6.11 -14.92
CA LEU A 156 -0.11 -5.16 -13.82
C LEU A 156 0.78 -5.75 -12.71
N GLU A 157 0.60 -7.03 -12.38
CA GLU A 157 1.41 -7.70 -11.35
C GLU A 157 2.89 -7.85 -11.75
N GLN A 158 3.17 -8.09 -13.04
CA GLN A 158 4.54 -8.07 -13.53
C GLN A 158 5.18 -6.69 -13.37
N PHE A 159 4.44 -5.62 -13.69
CA PHE A 159 4.92 -4.25 -13.48
C PHE A 159 5.21 -3.97 -12.01
N LYS A 160 4.28 -4.29 -11.09
CA LYS A 160 4.51 -4.10 -9.64
C LYS A 160 5.77 -4.83 -9.16
N GLY A 161 6.01 -6.04 -9.68
CA GLY A 161 7.26 -6.79 -9.41
C GLY A 161 8.52 -6.05 -9.86
N CYS A 162 8.47 -5.32 -10.98
CA CYS A 162 9.58 -4.54 -11.52
C CYS A 162 9.97 -3.30 -10.71
N TYR A 163 9.29 -3.00 -9.60
CA TYR A 163 9.67 -1.89 -8.70
C TYR A 163 10.16 -2.39 -7.32
N ARG A 164 10.34 -3.71 -7.13
CA ARG A 164 10.93 -4.32 -5.93
C ARG A 164 12.31 -4.92 -6.21
N LYS A 165 13.35 -4.53 -5.45
CA LYS A 165 14.77 -4.97 -5.48
C LYS A 165 15.28 -5.41 -6.86
N HIS A 166 15.97 -4.50 -7.54
CA HIS A 166 16.54 -4.73 -8.86
C HIS A 166 18.06 -4.71 -8.90
N GLY A 167 18.64 -5.31 -9.95
CA GLY A 167 20.08 -5.35 -10.19
C GLY A 167 20.69 -4.07 -10.80
N ILE A 168 19.91 -3.00 -10.94
CA ILE A 168 20.41 -1.76 -11.55
C ILE A 168 21.42 -1.09 -10.62
N SER A 169 22.49 -0.56 -11.21
CA SER A 169 23.41 0.32 -10.49
C SER A 169 22.82 1.71 -10.35
N ALA A 170 22.74 2.25 -9.13
CA ALA A 170 22.37 3.66 -8.91
C ALA A 170 23.21 4.63 -9.76
N SER A 171 24.46 4.28 -10.07
CA SER A 171 25.33 5.11 -10.93
C SER A 171 24.77 5.28 -12.34
N ILE A 172 24.23 4.20 -12.93
CA ILE A 172 23.65 4.23 -14.28
C ILE A 172 22.37 5.08 -14.28
N LEU A 173 21.54 4.91 -13.24
CA LEU A 173 20.34 5.73 -13.07
C LEU A 173 20.68 7.21 -12.91
N ILE A 174 21.65 7.54 -12.06
CA ILE A 174 22.07 8.93 -11.81
C ILE A 174 22.59 9.56 -13.10
N GLN A 175 23.46 8.85 -13.85
CA GLN A 175 23.96 9.33 -15.14
C GLN A 175 22.79 9.61 -16.09
N LYS A 176 21.86 8.67 -16.21
CA LYS A 176 20.67 8.86 -17.04
C LYS A 176 19.81 10.04 -16.57
N ALA A 177 19.66 10.24 -15.27
CA ALA A 177 18.91 11.37 -14.72
C ALA A 177 19.54 12.72 -15.08
N TYR A 178 20.87 12.84 -15.04
CA TYR A 178 21.58 14.03 -15.54
C TYR A 178 21.37 14.23 -17.04
N ASP A 179 21.44 13.17 -17.84
CA ASP A 179 21.20 13.25 -19.29
C ASP A 179 19.78 13.76 -19.57
N LEU A 180 18.76 13.24 -18.87
CA LEU A 180 17.37 13.70 -19.00
C LEU A 180 17.21 15.17 -18.61
N GLN A 181 17.83 15.58 -17.50
CA GLN A 181 17.80 16.97 -17.03
C GLN A 181 18.39 17.94 -18.06
N GLN A 182 19.47 17.56 -18.74
CA GLN A 182 20.14 18.41 -19.74
C GLN A 182 19.44 18.44 -21.10
N SER A 183 18.75 17.36 -21.47
CA SER A 183 18.10 17.19 -22.79
C SER A 183 16.60 17.50 -22.78
N SER A 184 15.99 17.68 -21.61
CA SER A 184 14.61 18.13 -21.46
C SER A 184 14.46 19.61 -21.82
N PRO A 185 13.45 19.97 -22.64
CA PRO A 185 13.14 21.37 -22.90
C PRO A 185 12.49 22.04 -21.68
N PRO A 186 12.49 23.39 -21.59
CA PRO A 186 11.98 24.13 -20.43
C PRO A 186 10.52 23.86 -20.08
N GLU A 187 9.68 23.50 -21.07
CA GLU A 187 8.24 23.27 -20.88
C GLU A 187 7.94 22.03 -20.03
N ILE A 188 8.86 21.07 -19.96
CA ILE A 188 8.73 19.87 -19.13
C ILE A 188 9.66 19.88 -17.91
N ASP A 189 10.25 21.04 -17.57
CA ASP A 189 11.08 21.18 -16.37
C ASP A 189 10.22 20.92 -15.11
N PRO A 190 10.63 20.00 -14.22
CA PRO A 190 9.91 19.71 -12.98
C PRO A 190 9.89 20.88 -11.97
N GLU A 191 10.86 21.78 -12.00
CA GLU A 191 11.07 22.76 -10.92
C GLU A 191 9.87 23.68 -10.63
N PRO A 192 9.17 24.25 -11.64
CA PRO A 192 8.00 25.10 -11.39
C PRO A 192 6.87 24.39 -10.65
N VAL A 193 6.76 23.06 -10.80
CA VAL A 193 5.72 22.25 -10.16
C VAL A 193 6.16 21.75 -8.78
N VAL A 194 7.43 21.40 -8.62
CA VAL A 194 7.96 20.83 -7.37
C VAL A 194 8.06 21.88 -6.27
N GLY A 195 8.49 23.11 -6.61
CA GLY A 195 8.66 24.21 -5.66
C GLY A 195 10.12 24.63 -5.48
N SER A 196 10.42 25.29 -4.36
CA SER A 196 11.72 25.90 -4.09
C SER A 196 12.30 25.44 -2.75
N PHE A 197 13.63 25.45 -2.62
CA PHE A 197 14.28 24.93 -1.44
C PHE A 197 14.05 25.86 -0.25
N ALA A 198 13.55 25.29 0.84
CA ALA A 198 13.26 26.00 2.08
C ALA A 198 14.13 25.42 3.22
N SER A 199 15.16 26.18 3.61
CA SER A 199 15.98 25.82 4.77
C SER A 199 15.22 26.02 6.07
N ILE A 200 15.43 25.14 7.06
CA ILE A 200 14.90 25.33 8.42
C ILE A 200 15.53 26.58 9.05
N PRO A 201 14.75 27.57 9.50
CA PRO A 201 15.28 28.77 10.12
C PRO A 201 15.91 28.44 11.49
N LYS A 202 16.88 29.25 11.92
CA LYS A 202 17.50 29.08 13.23
C LYS A 202 16.50 29.41 14.34
N GLY A 203 16.32 28.49 15.28
CA GLY A 203 15.53 28.70 16.50
C GLY A 203 14.03 28.41 16.37
N ALA A 204 13.52 28.07 15.19
CA ALA A 204 12.12 27.68 15.00
C ALA A 204 11.96 26.69 13.84
N TYR A 205 10.96 25.81 13.92
CA TYR A 205 10.57 24.96 12.79
C TYR A 205 9.50 25.69 11.94
N PRO A 206 9.55 25.57 10.60
CA PRO A 206 8.59 26.24 9.72
C PRO A 206 7.18 25.70 9.95
N THR A 207 6.16 26.56 9.82
CA THR A 207 4.76 26.13 9.84
C THR A 207 4.34 25.66 8.46
N PHE A 208 3.55 24.58 8.41
CA PHE A 208 3.16 23.93 7.14
C PHE A 208 2.33 24.80 6.20
N PHE A 209 1.58 25.76 6.75
CA PHE A 209 0.82 26.76 5.99
C PHE A 209 1.71 27.70 5.16
N GLN A 210 2.99 27.86 5.52
CA GLN A 210 3.94 28.61 4.71
C GLN A 210 4.53 27.77 3.58
N MET A 211 4.41 26.43 3.66
CA MET A 211 5.02 25.49 2.73
C MET A 211 4.03 25.02 1.66
N SER A 212 2.73 24.93 1.94
CA SER A 212 1.71 24.60 0.94
C SER A 212 0.67 25.73 0.83
N GLN A 213 0.28 26.12 -0.39
CA GLN A 213 -0.82 27.08 -0.63
C GLN A 213 -2.22 26.51 -0.26
N MET A 214 -2.24 25.47 0.56
CA MET A 214 -3.34 24.54 0.61
C MET A 214 -4.19 24.73 1.86
N ASN A 215 -5.46 25.09 1.66
CA ASN A 215 -6.49 24.97 2.69
C ASN A 215 -6.96 23.51 2.75
N ILE A 216 -6.16 22.64 3.37
CA ILE A 216 -6.59 21.26 3.62
C ILE A 216 -7.58 21.29 4.78
N ASP A 217 -8.85 21.01 4.48
CA ASP A 217 -9.87 20.81 5.51
C ASP A 217 -9.65 19.43 6.16
N LEU A 218 -8.98 19.43 7.31
CA LEU A 218 -8.76 18.23 8.13
C LEU A 218 -10.06 17.46 8.39
N GLN A 219 -11.22 18.13 8.47
CA GLN A 219 -12.50 17.46 8.65
C GLN A 219 -12.89 16.60 7.44
N THR A 220 -12.55 17.06 6.23
CA THR A 220 -12.79 16.30 4.99
C THR A 220 -11.93 15.04 4.94
N LEU A 221 -10.68 15.10 5.42
CA LEU A 221 -9.80 13.92 5.55
C LEU A 221 -10.34 12.92 6.57
N THR A 222 -10.76 13.41 7.75
CA THR A 222 -11.34 12.54 8.79
C THR A 222 -12.63 11.87 8.31
N ARG A 223 -13.51 12.59 7.59
CA ARG A 223 -14.72 12.02 7.00
C ARG A 223 -14.39 10.92 5.99
N LYS A 224 -13.42 11.14 5.10
CA LYS A 224 -13.01 10.11 4.13
C LYS A 224 -12.52 8.84 4.81
N ARG A 225 -11.68 8.97 5.86
CA ARG A 225 -11.23 7.80 6.65
C ARG A 225 -12.40 7.01 7.22
N ILE A 226 -13.41 7.69 7.77
CA ILE A 226 -14.61 7.03 8.31
C ILE A 226 -15.33 6.26 7.19
N ILE A 227 -15.52 6.88 6.02
CA ILE A 227 -16.14 6.22 4.86
C ILE A 227 -15.34 4.99 4.43
N ASP A 228 -14.02 5.09 4.33
CA ASP A 228 -13.16 3.97 3.93
C ASP A 228 -13.23 2.80 4.96
N GLN A 229 -13.29 3.13 6.25
CA GLN A 229 -13.50 2.16 7.34
C GLN A 229 -14.87 1.49 7.25
N GLU A 230 -15.93 2.26 6.95
CA GLU A 230 -17.29 1.75 6.77
C GLU A 230 -17.38 0.83 5.55
N VAL A 231 -16.76 1.19 4.41
CA VAL A 231 -16.70 0.35 3.20
C VAL A 231 -16.01 -0.97 3.49
N HIS A 232 -14.86 -0.94 4.14
CA HIS A 232 -14.14 -2.15 4.52
C HIS A 232 -14.97 -3.02 5.48
N PHE A 233 -15.64 -2.40 6.45
CA PHE A 233 -16.53 -3.10 7.37
C PHE A 233 -17.74 -3.73 6.64
N MET A 234 -18.31 -3.06 5.64
CA MET A 234 -19.39 -3.60 4.81
C MET A 234 -18.93 -4.82 3.99
N GLN A 235 -17.73 -4.76 3.39
CA GLN A 235 -17.16 -5.89 2.65
C GLN A 235 -16.95 -7.12 3.55
N GLN A 236 -16.37 -6.92 4.74
CA GLN A 236 -16.20 -8.02 5.71
C GLN A 236 -17.53 -8.66 6.11
N ARG A 237 -18.59 -7.86 6.22
CA ARG A 237 -19.93 -8.37 6.50
C ARG A 237 -20.51 -9.15 5.32
N GLU A 238 -20.28 -8.69 4.09
CA GLU A 238 -20.73 -9.39 2.89
C GLU A 238 -20.05 -10.76 2.76
N ASP A 239 -18.72 -10.82 2.91
CA ASP A 239 -17.95 -12.07 2.91
C ASP A 239 -18.44 -13.03 4.01
N ALA A 240 -18.72 -12.53 5.21
CA ALA A 240 -19.25 -13.34 6.31
C ALA A 240 -20.66 -13.89 6.01
N LEU A 241 -21.51 -13.10 5.36
CA LEU A 241 -22.84 -13.53 4.93
C LEU A 241 -22.74 -14.59 3.83
N GLU A 242 -21.83 -14.43 2.88
CA GLU A 242 -21.60 -15.42 1.82
C GLU A 242 -21.11 -16.76 2.39
N ILE A 243 -20.15 -16.73 3.33
CA ILE A 243 -19.69 -17.93 4.04
C ILE A 243 -20.86 -18.61 4.75
N THR A 244 -21.67 -17.83 5.47
CA THR A 244 -22.86 -18.35 6.18
C THR A 244 -23.87 -18.97 5.21
N HIS A 245 -24.11 -18.32 4.07
CA HIS A 245 -25.03 -18.81 3.04
C HIS A 245 -24.56 -20.13 2.41
N ASN A 246 -23.29 -20.19 1.99
CA ASN A 246 -22.69 -21.40 1.42
C ASN A 246 -22.75 -22.58 2.40
N TYR A 247 -22.53 -22.29 3.68
CA TYR A 247 -22.61 -23.28 4.73
C TYR A 247 -24.04 -23.80 4.99
N LEU A 248 -25.03 -22.90 5.03
CA LEU A 248 -26.44 -23.30 5.16
C LEU A 248 -26.89 -24.19 3.99
N LYS A 249 -26.40 -23.90 2.79
CA LYS A 249 -26.64 -24.71 1.61
C LYS A 249 -26.04 -26.12 1.74
N GLU A 250 -24.80 -26.23 2.21
CA GLU A 250 -24.16 -27.54 2.45
C GLU A 250 -24.91 -28.37 3.49
N LEU A 251 -25.37 -27.75 4.58
CA LEU A 251 -26.23 -28.42 5.56
C LEU A 251 -27.54 -28.91 4.95
N GLN A 252 -28.17 -28.10 4.09
CA GLN A 252 -29.39 -28.47 3.40
C GLN A 252 -29.16 -29.67 2.47
N ASP A 253 -28.04 -29.69 1.74
CA ASP A 253 -27.65 -30.80 0.86
C ASP A 253 -27.40 -32.10 1.66
N LEU A 254 -26.72 -32.01 2.81
CA LEU A 254 -26.53 -33.16 3.72
C LEU A 254 -27.85 -33.69 4.28
N GLN A 255 -28.80 -32.81 4.61
CA GLN A 255 -30.14 -33.20 5.05
C GLN A 255 -30.93 -33.90 3.94
N LEU A 256 -30.86 -33.41 2.71
CA LEU A 256 -31.48 -34.05 1.55
C LEU A 256 -30.86 -35.43 1.28
N LEU A 257 -29.53 -35.54 1.35
CA LEU A 257 -28.82 -36.81 1.19
C LEU A 257 -29.22 -37.83 2.27
N ARG A 258 -29.35 -37.39 3.53
CA ARG A 258 -29.83 -38.22 4.63
C ARG A 258 -31.26 -38.71 4.37
N ARG A 259 -32.17 -37.85 3.90
CA ARG A 259 -33.56 -38.23 3.56
C ARG A 259 -33.58 -39.27 2.45
N LYS A 260 -32.74 -39.12 1.42
CA LYS A 260 -32.62 -40.09 0.34
C LYS A 260 -32.21 -41.48 0.86
N PHE A 261 -31.16 -41.55 1.69
CA PHE A 261 -30.75 -42.83 2.28
C PHE A 261 -31.82 -43.44 3.20
N LEU A 262 -32.60 -42.63 3.91
CA LEU A 262 -33.72 -43.14 4.72
C LEU A 262 -34.83 -43.74 3.86
N LEU A 263 -35.14 -43.13 2.70
CA LEU A 263 -36.10 -43.69 1.75
C LEU A 263 -35.57 -45.01 1.16
N ASP A 264 -34.31 -45.04 0.74
CA ASP A 264 -33.67 -46.26 0.23
C ASP A 264 -33.71 -47.40 1.29
N CYS A 265 -33.59 -47.10 2.59
CA CYS A 265 -33.74 -48.10 3.65
C CYS A 265 -35.17 -48.68 3.78
N ILE A 266 -36.20 -47.94 3.38
CA ILE A 266 -37.60 -48.40 3.47
C ILE A 266 -37.92 -49.38 2.34
N ASP A 267 -37.30 -49.20 1.17
CA ASP A 267 -37.62 -49.96 -0.04
C ASP A 267 -36.89 -51.32 -0.15
N TRP A 268 -35.89 -51.59 0.68
CA TRP A 268 -35.01 -52.77 0.56
C TRP A 268 -35.30 -53.84 1.62
N THR A 269 -35.30 -55.11 1.20
CA THR A 269 -35.50 -56.30 2.08
C THR A 269 -34.23 -57.10 2.36
N ASP A 270 -33.11 -56.77 1.69
CA ASP A 270 -31.81 -57.44 1.83
C ASP A 270 -31.01 -56.90 3.03
N VAL A 271 -30.63 -57.80 3.95
CA VAL A 271 -30.00 -57.50 5.24
C VAL A 271 -28.60 -56.91 5.07
N ASP A 272 -27.81 -57.40 4.12
CA ASP A 272 -26.42 -56.94 3.92
C ASP A 272 -26.39 -55.52 3.30
N ALA A 273 -27.32 -55.23 2.39
CA ALA A 273 -27.50 -53.92 1.78
C ALA A 273 -27.99 -52.87 2.81
N LEU A 274 -28.89 -53.28 3.72
CA LEU A 274 -29.36 -52.44 4.82
C LEU A 274 -28.25 -52.06 5.78
N GLU A 275 -27.31 -52.97 6.09
CA GLU A 275 -26.17 -52.66 6.96
C GLU A 275 -25.24 -51.60 6.34
N VAL A 276 -24.98 -51.68 5.03
CA VAL A 276 -24.18 -50.70 4.29
C VAL A 276 -24.86 -49.32 4.27
N LEU A 277 -26.18 -49.26 4.05
CA LEU A 277 -26.94 -48.01 4.09
C LEU A 277 -26.97 -47.41 5.51
N HIS A 278 -27.09 -48.24 6.54
CA HIS A 278 -27.05 -47.80 7.94
C HIS A 278 -25.71 -47.13 8.29
N LYS A 279 -24.58 -47.71 7.85
CA LYS A 279 -23.25 -47.11 8.02
C LYS A 279 -23.13 -45.75 7.31
N LYS A 280 -23.70 -45.60 6.12
CA LYS A 280 -23.74 -44.32 5.38
C LYS A 280 -24.58 -43.27 6.11
N LEU A 281 -25.73 -43.65 6.68
CA LEU A 281 -26.59 -42.76 7.47
C LEU A 281 -25.88 -42.24 8.72
N ILE A 282 -25.21 -43.11 9.48
CA ILE A 282 -24.42 -42.71 10.65
C ILE A 282 -23.33 -41.72 10.25
N LYS A 283 -22.64 -41.95 9.13
CA LYS A 283 -21.60 -41.06 8.64
C LYS A 283 -22.13 -39.66 8.31
N VAL A 284 -23.27 -39.56 7.60
CA VAL A 284 -23.92 -38.27 7.30
C VAL A 284 -24.40 -37.58 8.58
N GLN A 285 -24.94 -38.34 9.54
CA GLN A 285 -25.40 -37.79 10.82
C GLN A 285 -24.25 -37.22 11.67
N ASN A 286 -23.10 -37.90 11.70
CA ASN A 286 -21.91 -37.40 12.38
C ASN A 286 -21.35 -36.13 11.72
N LEU A 287 -21.39 -36.04 10.38
CA LEU A 287 -20.98 -34.84 9.65
C LEU A 287 -21.88 -33.63 9.99
N ILE A 288 -23.21 -33.82 10.00
CA ILE A 288 -24.17 -32.77 10.40
C ILE A 288 -23.90 -32.31 11.85
N GLN A 289 -23.63 -33.24 12.77
CA GLN A 289 -23.39 -32.93 14.18
C GLN A 289 -22.07 -32.18 14.40
N SER A 290 -20.99 -32.56 13.71
CA SER A 290 -19.70 -31.86 13.75
C SER A 290 -19.87 -30.42 13.27
N ASN A 291 -20.52 -30.26 12.12
CA ASN A 291 -20.84 -28.97 11.51
C ASN A 291 -21.63 -28.05 12.46
N LEU A 292 -22.66 -28.54 13.14
CA LEU A 292 -23.41 -27.75 14.14
C LEU A 292 -22.55 -27.26 15.31
N THR A 293 -21.53 -28.03 15.70
CA THR A 293 -20.64 -27.69 16.81
C THR A 293 -19.68 -26.56 16.41
N ASP A 294 -19.17 -26.60 15.18
CA ASP A 294 -18.29 -25.57 14.62
C ASP A 294 -19.02 -24.22 14.46
N GLN A 295 -20.33 -24.22 14.15
CA GLN A 295 -21.17 -23.01 14.11
C GLN A 295 -21.25 -22.28 15.46
N VAL A 296 -21.44 -23.02 16.56
CA VAL A 296 -21.54 -22.41 17.90
C VAL A 296 -20.22 -21.76 18.29
N ALA A 297 -19.09 -22.37 17.92
CA ALA A 297 -17.76 -21.81 18.16
C ALA A 297 -17.51 -20.55 17.31
N MET A 298 -17.85 -20.58 16.02
CA MET A 298 -17.68 -19.46 15.09
C MET A 298 -18.55 -18.25 15.46
N LEU A 299 -19.84 -18.47 15.79
CA LEU A 299 -20.76 -17.41 16.19
C LEU A 299 -20.35 -16.75 17.52
N LYS A 300 -19.83 -17.53 18.49
CA LYS A 300 -19.26 -16.98 19.73
C LYS A 300 -18.03 -16.11 19.47
N GLY A 301 -17.17 -16.51 18.53
CA GLY A 301 -16.01 -15.73 18.12
C GLY A 301 -16.36 -14.42 17.41
N LEU A 302 -17.41 -14.41 16.58
CA LEU A 302 -17.85 -13.23 15.82
C LEU A 302 -18.68 -12.24 16.63
N ILE A 303 -19.48 -12.71 17.58
CA ILE A 303 -20.38 -11.85 18.37
C ILE A 303 -19.66 -11.23 19.60
N GLY A 304 -18.47 -11.73 19.94
CA GLY A 304 -17.77 -11.37 21.17
C GLY A 304 -18.48 -11.98 22.38
N GLU A 305 -17.74 -12.65 23.26
CA GLU A 305 -18.30 -13.52 24.32
C GLU A 305 -19.27 -12.83 25.31
N ASN A 306 -19.39 -11.50 25.30
CA ASN A 306 -20.12 -10.72 26.29
C ASN A 306 -21.63 -10.51 26.05
N ILE A 307 -22.21 -10.96 24.93
CA ILE A 307 -23.67 -10.81 24.69
C ILE A 307 -24.47 -12.02 25.21
N PHE A 308 -23.82 -13.17 25.43
CA PHE A 308 -24.45 -14.39 25.96
C PHE A 308 -24.08 -14.68 27.42
N GLY A 309 -23.51 -13.72 28.14
CA GLY A 309 -23.26 -13.82 29.57
C GLY A 309 -24.59 -13.91 30.33
N ASP A 310 -24.79 -15.04 31.01
CA ASP A 310 -25.95 -15.34 31.85
C ASP A 310 -26.37 -14.13 32.71
N GLY A 311 -27.61 -13.68 32.52
CA GLY A 311 -28.33 -12.94 33.54
C GLY A 311 -28.57 -13.87 34.73
N LYS A 312 -27.73 -13.77 35.76
CA LYS A 312 -28.00 -14.25 37.10
C LYS A 312 -27.70 -13.12 38.09
N GLU A 313 -28.77 -12.50 38.58
CA GLU A 313 -28.86 -12.15 40.00
C GLU A 313 -28.70 -13.41 40.86
#